data_AF-A0A356R5F4-F1
#
_entry.id   AF-A0A356R5F4-F1
#
_cell.length_a   1.000
_cell.length_b   1.000
_cell.length_c   1.000
_cell.angle_alpha   90.00
_cell.angle_beta   90.00
_cell.angle_gamma   90.00
#
_symmetry.space_group_name_H-M   'P 1'
#
loop_
_entity.id
_entity.type
_entity.pdbx_description
1 polymer ?
#
loop_
_entity_poly.entity_id
_entity_poly.type
_entity_poly.pdbx_seq_one_letter_code
_entity_poly.pdbx_strand_id
1 'polypeptide(L)' 'MNDQEFFSLWQNFGFPCKSHPWHGVEIGEEAPHTVTVYVEIVPTDTVKYELDKQSGHLRVDRPQRYSNVCPTLYGLIP' A
#
# COMPACT_ATOMS: atom_id res chain seq x y z
N MET A 1 -36.33 8.71 4.58
CA MET A 1 -34.96 9.15 4.24
C MET A 1 -34.82 8.93 2.75
N ASN A 2 -34.65 10.00 1.96
CA ASN A 2 -34.53 9.87 0.50
C ASN A 2 -33.18 9.23 0.16
N ASP A 3 -33.13 8.43 -0.90
CA ASP A 3 -31.91 7.75 -1.33
C ASP A 3 -30.75 8.73 -1.58
N GLN A 4 -31.05 9.95 -2.02
CA GLN A 4 -30.07 11.02 -2.21
C GLN A 4 -29.44 11.54 -0.91
N GLU A 5 -30.20 11.59 0.19
CA GLU A 5 -29.65 11.98 1.49
C GLU A 5 -28.84 10.84 2.13
N PHE A 6 -29.20 9.59 1.85
CA PHE A 6 -28.42 8.43 2.29
C PHE A 6 -27.04 8.40 1.63
N PHE A 7 -26.97 8.66 0.31
CA PHE A 7 -25.70 8.75 -0.42
C PHE A 7 -24.84 9.93 0.04
N SER A 8 -25.43 11.11 0.28
CA SER A 8 -24.67 12.27 0.77
C SER A 8 -24.13 12.06 2.18
N LEU A 9 -24.89 11.36 3.04
CA LEU A 9 -24.40 10.95 4.36
C LEU A 9 -23.24 9.97 4.25
N TRP A 10 -23.34 8.92 3.43
CA TRP A 10 -22.24 8.00 3.17
C TRP A 10 -20.99 8.69 2.62
N GLN A 11 -21.15 9.69 1.75
CA GLN A 11 -20.06 10.46 1.17
C GLN A 11 -19.39 11.37 2.20
N ASN A 12 -20.16 11.92 3.15
CA ASN A 12 -19.67 12.79 4.22
C ASN A 12 -18.99 12.02 5.37
N PHE A 13 -19.31 10.75 5.59
CA PHE A 13 -18.69 9.94 6.64
C PHE A 13 -17.25 9.51 6.29
N GLY A 14 -16.83 9.64 5.02
CA GLY A 14 -15.58 9.09 4.53
C GLY A 14 -15.60 7.56 4.59
N PHE A 15 -14.85 6.87 3.74
CA PHE A 15 -14.74 5.41 3.88
C PHE A 15 -14.01 5.10 5.20
N PRO A 16 -14.65 4.45 6.20
CA PRO A 16 -14.01 4.15 7.48
C PRO A 16 -13.00 2.99 7.36
N CYS A 17 -12.77 2.49 6.15
CA CYS A 17 -11.92 1.36 5.86
C CYS A 17 -10.60 1.86 5.29
N LYS A 18 -9.50 1.50 5.94
CA LYS A 18 -8.17 1.66 5.34
C LYS A 18 -8.12 0.83 4.07
N SER A 19 -7.80 1.47 2.95
CA SER A 19 -7.56 0.77 1.69
C SER A 19 -6.45 -0.26 1.84
N HIS A 20 -6.69 -1.47 1.37
CA HIS A 20 -5.66 -2.50 1.26
C HIS A 20 -4.58 -2.01 0.29
N PRO A 21 -3.29 -1.95 0.64
CA PRO A 21 -2.27 -1.33 -0.20
C PRO A 21 -2.15 -1.91 -1.62
N TRP A 22 -2.55 -3.17 -1.81
CA TRP A 22 -2.55 -3.85 -3.12
C TRP A 22 -3.92 -3.83 -3.85
N HIS A 23 -5.02 -3.47 -3.20
CA HIS A 23 -6.35 -3.58 -3.85
C HIS A 23 -7.19 -2.30 -3.77
N GLY A 24 -6.87 -1.39 -2.85
CA GLY A 24 -7.60 -0.16 -2.61
C GLY A 24 -6.81 1.10 -2.95
N VAL A 25 -5.66 0.96 -3.60
CA VAL A 25 -4.84 2.07 -4.11
C VAL A 25 -4.83 1.96 -5.63
N GLU A 26 -5.10 3.07 -6.32
CA GLU A 26 -5.05 3.10 -7.78
C GLU A 26 -3.60 3.21 -8.27
N ILE A 27 -3.30 2.58 -9.40
CA ILE A 27 -1.99 2.64 -10.04
C ILE A 27 -1.61 4.06 -10.50
N GLY A 28 -2.59 4.91 -10.76
CA GLY A 28 -2.43 6.29 -11.27
C GLY A 28 -2.84 6.42 -12.74
N GLU A 29 -3.31 7.61 -13.13
CA GLU A 29 -3.87 7.89 -14.47
C GLU A 29 -2.82 7.87 -15.60
N GLU A 30 -1.55 8.12 -15.28
CA GLU A 30 -0.44 8.20 -16.24
C GLU A 30 0.28 6.86 -16.48
N ALA A 31 -0.24 5.76 -15.93
CA ALA A 31 0.32 4.44 -16.15
C ALA A 31 0.35 4.12 -17.67
N PRO A 32 1.46 3.59 -18.22
CA PRO A 32 2.61 3.01 -17.53
C PRO A 32 3.82 3.96 -17.32
N HIS A 33 3.72 5.24 -17.68
CA HIS A 33 4.85 6.17 -17.66
C HIS A 33 5.19 6.63 -16.24
N THR A 34 4.15 6.93 -15.46
CA THR A 34 4.23 7.24 -14.04
C THR A 34 3.28 6.31 -13.30
N VAL A 35 3.75 5.64 -12.25
CA VAL A 35 2.94 4.73 -11.43
C VAL A 35 3.09 5.04 -9.95
N THR A 36 2.00 4.85 -9.21
CA THR A 36 2.00 4.84 -7.76
C THR A 36 2.60 3.51 -7.28
N VAL A 37 3.43 3.54 -6.26
CA VAL A 37 4.06 2.33 -5.69
C VAL A 37 3.91 2.30 -4.18
N TYR A 38 3.71 1.11 -3.64
CA TYR A 38 3.76 0.84 -2.21
C TYR A 38 5.17 0.38 -1.83
N VAL A 39 5.91 1.23 -1.11
CA VAL A 39 7.29 0.94 -0.70
C VAL A 39 7.29 0.04 0.53
N GLU A 40 7.92 -1.12 0.41
CA GLU A 40 8.05 -2.12 1.48
C GLU A 40 9.39 -2.01 2.20
N ILE A 41 10.46 -1.63 1.49
CA ILE A 41 11.84 -1.61 2.00
C ILE A 41 12.52 -0.32 1.58
N VAL A 42 13.21 0.31 2.53
CA VAL A 42 14.09 1.46 2.30
C VAL A 42 15.57 1.09 2.53
N PRO A 43 16.54 1.86 1.99
CA PRO A 43 17.96 1.52 2.13
C PRO A 43 18.51 1.45 3.55
N THR A 44 17.81 2.05 4.52
CA THR A 44 18.18 2.00 5.94
C THR A 44 17.70 0.73 6.64
N ASP A 45 16.86 -0.08 6.00
CA ASP A 45 16.30 -1.28 6.62
C ASP A 45 17.30 -2.44 6.66
N THR A 46 17.36 -3.10 7.81
CA THR A 46 18.22 -4.27 8.06
C THR A 46 17.49 -5.60 7.89
N VAL A 47 16.19 -5.56 7.61
CA VAL A 47 15.33 -6.73 7.41
C VAL A 47 14.56 -6.60 6.11
N LYS A 48 14.13 -7.73 5.56
CA LYS A 48 13.25 -7.77 4.41
C LYS A 48 11.80 -7.77 4.90
N TYR A 49 11.09 -6.69 4.60
CA TYR A 49 9.65 -6.62 4.78
C TYR A 49 8.92 -7.10 3.52
N GLU A 50 7.69 -7.56 3.71
CA GLU A 50 6.72 -7.83 2.64
C GLU A 50 5.31 -7.49 3.12
N LEU A 51 4.47 -7.05 2.20
CA LEU A 51 3.04 -6.92 2.44
C LEU A 51 2.42 -8.30 2.67
N ASP A 52 1.76 -8.49 3.81
CA ASP A 52 0.90 -9.63 4.02
C ASP A 52 -0.39 -9.48 3.21
N LYS A 53 -0.54 -10.28 2.16
CA LYS A 53 -1.64 -10.16 1.18
C LYS A 53 -3.05 -10.36 1.75
N GLN A 54 -3.17 -11.00 2.92
CA GLN A 54 -4.47 -11.22 3.56
C GLN A 54 -4.90 -10.01 4.37
N SER A 55 -3.98 -9.44 5.15
CA SER A 55 -4.28 -8.33 6.06
C SER A 55 -3.98 -6.94 5.50
N GLY A 56 -3.11 -6.82 4.50
CA GLY A 56 -2.60 -5.55 3.98
C GLY A 56 -1.62 -4.87 4.93
N HIS A 57 -1.08 -5.59 5.93
CA HIS A 57 -0.08 -5.07 6.84
C HIS A 57 1.33 -5.44 6.41
N LEU A 58 2.28 -4.56 6.69
CA LEU A 58 3.69 -4.82 6.46
C LEU A 58 4.20 -5.83 7.50
N ARG A 59 4.73 -6.97 7.03
CA ARG A 59 5.26 -8.04 7.88
C ARG A 59 6.75 -8.23 7.62
N VAL A 60 7.50 -8.58 8.66
CA VAL A 60 8.88 -9.05 8.51
C VAL A 60 8.84 -10.42 7.84
N ASP A 61 9.36 -10.53 6.62
CA ASP A 61 9.56 -11.81 5.94
C ASP A 61 10.77 -12.54 6.55
N ARG A 62 11.92 -11.85 6.59
CA ARG A 62 13.15 -12.40 7.18
C ARG A 62 14.18 -11.31 7.50
N PRO A 63 15.10 -11.54 8.46
CA PRO A 63 16.29 -10.70 8.58
C PRO A 63 17.20 -10.82 7.34
N GLN A 64 18.01 -9.79 7.09
CA GLN A 64 19.05 -9.91 6.07
C GLN A 64 20.13 -10.89 6.55
N ARG A 65 20.40 -11.91 5.73
CA ARG A 65 21.37 -12.98 6.08
C ARG A 65 22.82 -12.50 6.03
N TYR A 66 23.08 -11.46 5.23
CA TYR A 66 24.41 -10.91 4.98
C TYR A 66 24.34 -9.37 5.13
N SER A 67 25.49 -8.70 5.06
CA SER A 67 25.60 -7.23 5.16
C SER A 67 25.13 -6.50 3.89
N ASN A 68 24.09 -7.02 3.24
CA ASN A 68 23.46 -6.40 2.09
C ASN A 68 22.33 -5.48 2.56
N VAL A 69 22.28 -4.29 1.97
CA VAL A 69 21.18 -3.33 2.11
C VAL A 69 20.50 -3.18 0.76
N CYS A 70 19.19 -2.88 0.76
CA CYS A 70 18.51 -2.56 -0.48
C CYS A 70 19.06 -1.21 -1.00
N PRO A 71 19.60 -1.12 -2.23
CA PRO A 71 20.24 0.11 -2.69
C PRO A 71 19.24 1.21 -3.04
N THR A 72 17.95 0.86 -3.21
CA THR A 72 16.87 1.75 -3.64
C THR A 72 15.61 1.47 -2.84
N LEU A 73 14.58 2.31 -3.02
CA LEU A 73 13.24 1.99 -2.56
C LEU A 73 12.74 0.74 -3.30
N TYR A 74 12.24 -0.24 -2.55
CA TYR A 74 11.72 -1.50 -3.09
C TYR A 74 10.30 -1.75 -2.58
N GLY A 75 9.46 -2.30 -3.43
CA GLY A 75 8.08 -2.63 -3.08
C GLY A 75 7.29 -3.08 -4.29
N LEU A 76 5.98 -2.82 -4.27
CA LEU A 76 5.03 -3.29 -5.28
C LEU A 76 4.27 -2.14 -5.94
N ILE A 77 3.77 -2.41 -7.15
CA ILE A 77 2.75 -1.59 -7.80
C ILE A 77 1.39 -2.12 -7.30
N PRO A 78 0.50 -1.28 -6.77
CA PRO A 78 -0.83 -1.69 -6.34
C PRO A 78 -1.66 -2.21 -7.52
#